data_AF-A0A496L1W8-F1
#
_entry.id   AF-A0A496L1W8-F1
#
_cell.length_a   1.000
_cell.length_b   1.000
_cell.length_c   1.000
_cell.angle_alpha   90.00
_cell.angle_beta   90.00
_cell.angle_gamma   90.00
#
_symmetry.space_group_name_H-M   'P 1'
#
loop_
_entity.id
_entity.type
_entity.pdbx_description
1 polymer ?
#
loop_
_entity_poly.entity_id
_entity_poly.type
_entity_poly.pdbx_seq_one_letter_code
_entity_poly.pdbx_strand_id
1 'polypeptide(L)' 'MANPRNRHSRTRQAKRRTHDKAIAPTLAVCSHCGAMHVYHTVCPECGYYRGKLAIEKKEAV' A
#
# COMPACT_ATOMS: atom_id res chain seq x y z
N MET A 1 30.70 -16.99 -16.50
CA MET A 1 29.36 -16.35 -16.37
C MET A 1 29.14 -15.48 -17.60
N ALA A 2 27.89 -15.35 -18.07
CA ALA A 2 27.59 -14.51 -19.22
C ALA A 2 27.63 -13.03 -18.81
N ASN A 3 28.59 -12.28 -19.33
CA ASN A 3 28.68 -10.84 -19.11
C ASN A 3 28.06 -10.07 -20.28
N PRO A 4 27.39 -8.94 -20.02
CA PRO A 4 26.89 -8.08 -21.08
C PRO A 4 28.07 -7.56 -21.91
N ARG A 5 28.02 -7.79 -23.23
CA ARG A 5 29.09 -7.33 -24.14
C ARG A 5 29.20 -5.81 -24.19
N ASN A 6 28.07 -5.11 -24.07
CA ASN A 6 27.99 -3.65 -24.16
C ASN A 6 27.05 -3.06 -23.10
N ARG A 7 27.25 -1.78 -22.77
CA ARG A 7 26.34 -1.01 -21.91
C ARG A 7 24.97 -0.84 -22.57
N HIS A 8 23.90 -1.01 -21.81
CA HIS A 8 22.54 -0.68 -22.28
C HIS A 8 22.36 0.83 -22.43
N SER A 9 21.73 1.25 -23.53
CA SER A 9 21.39 2.66 -23.74
C SER A 9 20.37 3.14 -22.72
N ARG A 10 20.40 4.45 -22.42
CA ARG A 10 19.43 5.09 -21.49
C ARG A 10 17.99 4.84 -21.94
N THR A 11 17.72 4.92 -23.24
CA THR A 11 16.40 4.66 -23.82
C THR A 11 15.93 3.23 -23.56
N ARG A 12 16.81 2.22 -23.71
CA ARG A 12 16.46 0.82 -23.45
C ARG A 12 16.16 0.58 -21.97
N GLN A 13 16.95 1.16 -21.07
CA GLN A 13 16.72 1.08 -19.63
C GLN A 13 15.39 1.76 -19.23
N ALA A 14 15.13 2.96 -19.76
CA ALA A 14 13.90 3.71 -19.47
C ALA A 14 12.66 2.98 -19.97
N LYS A 15 12.69 2.46 -21.22
CA LYS A 15 11.61 1.64 -21.79
C LYS A 15 11.36 0.36 -20.98
N ARG A 16 12.39 -0.27 -20.41
CA ARG A 16 12.21 -1.44 -19.55
C ARG A 16 11.47 -1.08 -18.24
N ARG A 17 11.77 0.08 -17.65
CA ARG A 17 11.19 0.55 -16.38
C ARG A 17 9.80 1.20 -16.51
N THR A 18 9.17 1.15 -17.69
CA THR A 18 7.84 1.74 -17.89
C THR A 18 6.78 0.99 -17.11
N HIS A 19 6.94 -0.32 -16.92
CA HIS A 19 5.98 -1.16 -16.20
C HIS A 19 6.23 -1.21 -14.69
N ASP A 20 7.36 -0.71 -14.22
CA ASP A 20 7.72 -0.65 -12.79
C ASP A 20 6.98 0.51 -12.11
N LYS A 21 5.66 0.42 -11.97
CA LYS A 21 4.80 1.44 -11.36
C LYS A 21 4.19 0.91 -10.06
N ALA A 22 4.18 1.74 -9.03
CA ALA A 22 3.48 1.45 -7.79
C ALA A 22 1.97 1.65 -7.99
N ILE A 23 1.16 0.73 -7.48
CA ILE A 23 -0.30 0.81 -7.50
C ILE A 23 -0.75 1.22 -6.09
N ALA A 24 -1.57 2.26 -6.00
CA ALA A 24 -2.14 2.70 -4.73
C ALA A 24 -3.16 1.65 -4.22
N PRO A 25 -3.16 1.33 -2.92
CA PRO A 25 -4.15 0.43 -2.34
C PRO A 25 -5.55 1.06 -2.37
N THR A 26 -6.58 0.23 -2.38
CA THR A 26 -7.97 0.68 -2.28
C THR A 26 -8.28 1.10 -0.85
N LEU A 27 -8.62 2.38 -0.69
CA LEU A 27 -9.00 2.97 0.59
C LEU A 27 -10.51 3.12 0.69
N ALA A 28 -11.05 2.89 1.88
CA ALA A 28 -12.45 3.09 2.22
C ALA A 28 -12.58 3.88 3.53
N VAL A 29 -13.71 4.55 3.68
CA VAL A 29 -14.05 5.30 4.89
C VAL A 29 -14.53 4.32 5.97
N CYS A 30 -13.95 4.43 7.17
CA CYS A 30 -14.40 3.65 8.32
C CYS A 30 -15.75 4.17 8.83
N SER A 31 -16.73 3.28 8.98
CA SER A 31 -18.07 3.63 9.48
C SER A 31 -18.13 4.05 10.95
N HIS A 32 -17.07 3.81 11.73
CA HIS A 32 -17.04 4.13 13.17
C HIS A 32 -16.39 5.49 13.46
N CYS A 33 -15.21 5.76 12.89
CA CYS A 33 -14.45 6.99 13.16
C CYS A 33 -14.30 7.93 11.97
N GLY A 34 -14.78 7.56 10.77
CA GLY A 34 -14.64 8.37 9.56
C GLY A 34 -13.22 8.41 8.95
N ALA A 35 -12.22 7.78 9.57
CA ALA A 35 -10.87 7.70 9.04
C ALA A 35 -10.77 6.77 7.81
N MET A 36 -9.78 7.02 6.95
CA MET A 36 -9.51 6.16 5.80
C MET A 36 -8.74 4.91 6.23
N HIS A 37 -9.18 3.74 5.77
CA HIS A 37 -8.50 2.47 5.99
C HIS A 37 -8.36 1.68 4.69
N VAL A 38 -7.43 0.73 4.64
CA VAL A 38 -7.34 -0.22 3.52
C VAL A 38 -8.55 -1.15 3.53
N TYR A 39 -9.11 -1.42 2.36
CA TYR A 39 -10.28 -2.29 2.24
C TYR A 39 -10.02 -3.67 2.89
N HIS A 40 -11.03 -4.23 3.55
CA HIS A 40 -10.96 -5.50 4.30
C HIS A 40 -9.94 -5.58 5.44
N THR A 41 -9.38 -4.47 5.91
CA THR A 41 -8.49 -4.44 7.09
C THR A 41 -9.17 -3.77 8.30
N VAL A 42 -8.65 -4.06 9.49
CA VAL A 42 -9.03 -3.37 10.72
C VAL A 42 -8.62 -1.90 10.60
N CYS A 43 -9.50 -0.97 10.98
CA CYS A 43 -9.15 0.44 10.99
C CYS A 43 -7.97 0.69 11.94
N PRO A 44 -6.86 1.31 11.47
CA PRO A 44 -5.71 1.57 12.32
C PRO A 44 -6.00 2.62 13.40
N GLU A 45 -6.96 3.52 13.20
CA GLU A 45 -7.28 4.54 14.20
C GLU A 45 -8.13 3.97 15.35
N CYS A 46 -9.27 3.36 15.03
CA CYS A 46 -10.24 2.97 16.05
C CYS A 46 -10.20 1.48 16.43
N GLY A 47 -9.46 0.64 15.72
CA GLY A 47 -9.39 -0.81 16.01
C GLY A 47 -10.67 -1.59 15.66
N TYR A 48 -11.64 -0.95 14.98
CA TYR A 48 -12.87 -1.59 14.53
C TYR A 48 -12.75 -2.21 13.15
N TYR A 49 -13.43 -3.35 12.97
CA TYR A 49 -13.67 -3.99 11.69
C TYR A 49 -15.12 -4.47 11.61
N ARG A 50 -15.85 -4.05 10.58
CA ARG A 50 -17.27 -4.41 10.35
C ARG A 50 -18.15 -4.23 11.60
N GLY A 51 -17.97 -3.12 12.31
CA GLY A 51 -18.76 -2.77 13.50
C GLY A 51 -18.41 -3.54 14.78
N LYS A 52 -17.40 -4.41 14.75
CA LYS A 52 -16.88 -5.09 15.94
C LYS A 52 -15.50 -4.55 16.30
N LEU A 53 -15.24 -4.40 17.59
CA LEU A 53 -13.93 -4.03 18.11
C LEU A 53 -13.02 -5.26 17.98
N ALA A 54 -12.04 -5.19 17.08
CA ALA A 54 -11.11 -6.28 16.81
C ALA A 54 -9.80 -6.12 17.60
N ILE A 55 -9.41 -4.88 17.87
CA ILE A 55 -8.20 -4.53 18.62
C ILE A 55 -8.59 -3.48 19.66
N GLU A 56 -8.38 -3.78 20.94
CA GLU A 56 -8.43 -2.78 22.01
C GLU A 56 -7.18 -1.90 21.92
N LYS A 57 -7.27 -0.80 21.18
CA LYS A 57 -6.27 0.26 21.28
C LYS A 57 -6.57 1.08 22.53
N LYS A 58 -5.73 0.93 23.56
CA LYS A 58 -5.62 1.93 24.62
C LYS A 58 -5.08 3.20 23.98
N GLU A 59 -5.82 4.29 24.11
CA GLU A 59 -5.40 5.62 23.66
C GLU A 59 -3.96 5.89 24.13
N ALA A 60 -3.09 6.27 23.20
CA ALA A 60 -1.82 6.88 23.56
C ALA A 60 -2.17 8.27 24.10
N VAL A 61 -2.04 8.43 25.42
CA VAL A 61 -1.98 9.72 26.12
C VAL A 61 -0.83 10.56 25.56
#